data_AF-A0A2G8DX19-F1
#
_entry.id   AF-A0A2G8DX19-F1
#
_cell.length_a   1.000
_cell.length_b   1.000
_cell.length_c   1.000
_cell.angle_alpha   90.00
_cell.angle_beta   90.00
_cell.angle_gamma   90.00
#
_symmetry.space_group_name_H-M   'P 1'
#
loop_
_entity.id
_entity.type
_entity.pdbx_description
1 polymer ?
#
loop_
_entity_poly.entity_id
_entity_poly.type
_entity_poly.pdbx_seq_one_letter_code
_entity_poly.pdbx_strand_id
1 'polypeptide(L)' 'MHQPSDRKPLPATLPRETRTLSPAETACPACGGELSTLGCDVSEQLEFISRQKACGFTRRPFYLW' A
#
# COMPACT_ATOMS: atom_id res chain seq x y z
N MET A 1 0.57 -18.36 -5.78
CA MET A 1 -0.75 -18.33 -6.44
C MET A 1 -1.56 -17.25 -5.76
N HIS A 2 -2.04 -16.22 -6.46
CA HIS A 2 -2.78 -15.14 -5.82
C HIS A 2 -4.26 -15.54 -5.75
N GLN A 3 -4.70 -16.05 -4.60
CA GLN A 3 -6.11 -16.42 -4.39
C GLN A 3 -6.92 -15.13 -4.21
N PRO A 4 -7.83 -14.77 -5.14
CA PRO A 4 -8.72 -13.64 -4.92
C PRO A 4 -9.59 -13.94 -3.71
N SER A 5 -9.69 -12.98 -2.79
CA SER A 5 -10.52 -13.16 -1.60
C SER A 5 -11.98 -12.89 -1.96
N ASP A 6 -12.92 -13.75 -1.53
CA ASP A 6 -14.37 -13.52 -1.63
C ASP A 6 -14.90 -12.30 -0.83
N ARG A 7 -13.98 -11.47 -0.30
CA ARG A 7 -14.26 -10.17 0.28
C ARG A 7 -14.73 -9.23 -0.82
N LYS A 8 -16.04 -8.98 -0.86
CA LYS A 8 -16.64 -7.92 -1.67
C LYS A 8 -15.91 -6.59 -1.36
N PRO A 9 -15.48 -5.81 -2.38
CA PRO A 9 -14.71 -4.58 -2.17
C PRO A 9 -15.50 -3.56 -1.36
N LEU A 10 -14.79 -2.69 -0.65
CA LEU A 10 -15.41 -1.80 0.33
C LEU A 10 -16.37 -0.78 -0.36
N PRO A 11 -17.56 -0.51 0.24
CA PRO A 11 -18.59 0.33 -0.38
C PRO A 11 -18.06 1.68 -0.85
N ALA A 12 -18.38 2.05 -2.09
CA ALA A 12 -17.89 3.29 -2.71
C ALA A 12 -18.43 4.58 -2.07
N THR A 13 -19.38 4.47 -1.14
CA THR A 13 -19.90 5.55 -0.30
C THR A 13 -19.05 5.84 0.93
N LEU A 14 -18.08 4.98 1.27
CA LEU A 14 -17.09 5.28 2.31
C LEU A 14 -16.07 6.31 1.78
N PRO A 15 -15.67 7.32 2.58
CA PRO A 15 -14.55 8.17 2.22
C PRO A 15 -13.29 7.29 2.05
N ARG A 16 -12.58 7.48 0.93
CA ARG A 16 -11.36 6.75 0.61
C ARG A 16 -10.13 7.60 0.94
N GLU A 17 -9.21 7.04 1.70
CA GLU A 17 -7.87 7.60 1.89
C GLU A 17 -6.85 6.69 1.17
N THR A 18 -5.79 7.26 0.61
CA THR A 18 -4.73 6.49 -0.07
C THR A 18 -3.37 6.92 0.44
N ARG A 19 -2.63 5.97 1.01
CA ARG A 19 -1.28 6.19 1.54
C ARG A 19 -0.28 5.31 0.80
N THR A 20 0.77 5.93 0.27
CA THR A 20 1.95 5.20 -0.21
C THR A 20 2.93 5.02 0.95
N LEU A 21 3.50 3.83 1.11
CA LEU A 21 4.61 3.58 2.02
C LEU A 21 5.93 3.60 1.24
N SER A 22 6.69 4.69 1.40
CA SER A 22 8.06 4.81 0.91
C SER A 22 9.03 3.93 1.74
N PRO A 23 10.15 3.47 1.16
CA PRO A 23 11.24 2.86 1.92
C PRO A 23 11.96 3.93 2.75
N ALA A 24 12.67 3.50 3.80
CA ALA A 24 13.43 4.41 4.66
C ALA A 24 14.73 4.92 3.99
N GLU A 25 15.29 4.14 3.08
CA GLU A 25 16.49 4.43 2.30
C GLU A 25 16.13 4.30 0.81
N THR A 26 16.59 5.24 -0.04
CA THR A 26 16.25 5.30 -1.48
C THR A 26 17.40 4.93 -2.40
N ALA A 27 18.63 4.95 -1.89
CA ALA A 27 19.60 3.92 -2.22
C ALA A 27 19.38 2.72 -1.27
N CYS A 28 20.07 1.57 -1.54
CA CYS A 28 21.68 -0.43 -0.26
C CYS A 28 23.08 -0.16 0.50
N PRO A 29 23.13 -0.13 1.85
CA PRO A 29 24.26 0.47 2.58
C PRO A 29 25.61 -0.24 2.38
N ALA A 30 25.65 -1.36 1.65
CA ALA A 30 26.86 -2.04 1.21
C ALA A 30 27.38 -1.65 -0.19
N CYS A 31 26.59 -1.03 -1.09
CA CYS A 31 26.99 -0.80 -2.49
C CYS A 31 26.63 0.56 -3.13
N GLY A 32 25.68 1.33 -2.58
CA GLY A 32 25.35 2.66 -3.12
C GLY A 32 24.42 2.71 -4.35
N GLY A 33 23.82 1.59 -4.78
CA GLY A 33 22.85 1.55 -5.89
C GLY A 33 21.49 2.20 -5.58
N GLU A 34 20.73 2.62 -6.59
CA GLU A 34 19.41 3.25 -6.42
C GLU A 34 18.25 2.24 -6.44
N LEU A 35 17.23 2.45 -5.60
CA LEU A 35 16.07 1.56 -5.51
C LEU A 35 15.20 1.60 -6.77
N SER A 36 15.24 0.53 -7.55
CA SER A 36 14.38 0.36 -8.73
C SER A 36 13.01 -0.21 -8.34
N THR A 37 11.92 0.47 -8.72
CA THR A 37 10.55 -0.01 -8.47
C THR A 37 10.19 -1.17 -9.39
N LEU A 38 9.96 -2.36 -8.83
CA LEU A 38 9.56 -3.57 -9.55
C LEU A 38 8.04 -3.79 -9.62
N GLY A 39 7.27 -3.17 -8.72
CA GLY A 39 5.81 -3.35 -8.66
C GLY A 39 5.17 -2.61 -7.49
N CYS A 40 3.91 -2.93 -7.19
CA CYS A 40 3.20 -2.42 -6.01
C CYS A 40 2.26 -3.49 -5.45
N ASP A 41 2.31 -3.73 -4.13
CA ASP A 41 1.14 -4.24 -3.40
C ASP A 41 0.12 -3.10 -3.23
N VAL A 42 -1.16 -3.45 -3.27
CA VAL A 42 -2.27 -2.55 -2.96
C VAL A 42 -3.23 -3.28 -2.03
N SER A 43 -3.29 -2.83 -0.78
CA SER A 43 -4.10 -3.41 0.28
C SER A 43 -5.27 -2.49 0.64
N GLU A 44 -6.52 -2.96 0.49
CA GLU A 44 -7.74 -2.29 0.98
C GLU A 44 -8.05 -2.69 2.43
N GLN A 45 -8.29 -1.72 3.31
CA GLN A 45 -8.68 -1.95 4.71
C GLN A 45 -9.78 -0.96 5.16
N LEU A 46 -10.62 -1.37 6.11
CA LEU A 46 -11.63 -0.50 6.73
C LEU A 46 -11.04 0.12 8.01
N GLU A 47 -10.72 1.41 7.94
CA GLU A 47 -10.09 2.16 9.03
C GLU A 47 -11.11 3.03 9.78
N PHE A 48 -10.93 3.16 11.09
CA PHE A 48 -11.76 3.99 11.96
C PHE A 48 -11.04 5.31 12.24
N ILE A 49 -11.10 6.23 11.27
CA ILE A 49 -10.46 7.54 11.37
C ILE A 49 -11.39 8.47 12.17
N SER A 50 -11.15 8.52 13.48
CA SER A 50 -11.95 9.25 14.49
C SER A 50 -13.41 8.76 14.56
N ARG A 51 -14.40 9.66 14.43
CA ARG A 51 -15.83 9.36 14.51
C ARG A 51 -16.42 8.85 13.18
N GLN A 52 -15.59 8.60 12.18
CA GLN A 52 -15.98 8.21 10.83
C GLN A 52 -15.30 6.89 10.43
N LYS A 53 -15.93 6.15 9.52
CA LYS A 53 -15.35 4.95 8.89
C LYS A 53 -14.81 5.33 7.52
N ALA A 54 -13.54 5.04 7.25
CA ALA A 54 -12.89 5.30 5.98
C ALA A 54 -12.36 4.00 5.36
N CYS A 55 -12.22 3.97 4.05
CA CYS A 55 -11.54 2.90 3.35
C CYS A 55 -10.09 3.32 3.08
N GLY A 56 -9.15 2.75 3.82
CA GLY A 56 -7.72 2.96 3.64
C GLY A 56 -7.17 2.09 2.52
N PHE A 57 -6.54 2.73 1.52
CA PHE A 57 -5.79 2.08 0.46
C PHE A 57 -4.30 2.25 0.76
N THR A 58 -3.63 1.19 1.22
CA THR A 58 -2.17 1.21 1.37
C THR A 58 -1.51 0.71 0.10
N ARG A 59 -0.74 1.59 -0.57
CA ARG A 59 0.15 1.22 -1.68
C ARG A 59 1.55 0.98 -1.13
N ARG A 60 2.12 -0.21 -1.37
CA ARG A 60 3.50 -0.55 -0.98
C ARG A 60 4.28 -0.91 -2.24
N PRO A 61 5.07 0.02 -2.82
CA PRO A 61 5.89 -0.32 -3.96
C PRO A 61 6.94 -1.37 -3.54
N PHE A 62 7.16 -2.34 -4.40
CA PHE A 62 8.28 -3.28 -4.25
C PHE A 62 9.50 -2.70 -4.94
N TYR A 63 10.64 -2.74 -4.26
CA TYR A 63 11.90 -2.19 -4.73
C TYR A 63 12.99 -3.27 -4.73
N LEU A 64 13.96 -3.14 -5.64
CA LEU A 64 15.23 -3.85 -5.61
C LEU A 64 16.38 -2.86 -5.41
N TRP A 65 17.40 -3.26 -4.65
CA TRP A 65 18.76 -2.70 -4.68
C TRP A 65 19.62 -3.49 -5.68
#